data_AF-A0A3D9CBH1-F1
#
_entry.id   AF-A0A3D9CBH1-F1
#
_cell.length_a   1.000
_cell.length_b   1.000
_cell.length_c   1.000
_cell.angle_alpha   90.00
_cell.angle_beta   90.00
_cell.angle_gamma   90.00
#
_symmetry.space_group_name_H-M   'P 1'
#
loop_
_entity.id
_entity.type
_entity.pdbx_description
1 polymer ?
#
loop_
_entity_poly.entity_id
_entity_poly.type
_entity_poly.pdbx_seq_one_letter_code
_entity_poly.pdbx_strand_id
1 'polypeptide(L)'
;MRTFVIGDIHGCYDELITLTKNINLKDEDLLISLGDLVDRGNKSKEVYEYFKNRPNSVVLMGNHERKHLNGTLSYAQEIVKIQFGERYAEFIDWLKNLNYYYETEDAIIIHAFFEHDKKLEEQKDEVLSGTTSGDRYLEKKYPENTYWNEFYKGEKPIIYGHHVVGDYPKILNNTYGIDTGSCHGNYLTAIELPSFQIHQVKAQKNYWTEEQKKWQIPVLKNKNWNAMTFTEIDKQLAKLAYIKEEEIVGFLNGLQEWKDQLQDSLRDMKEMIDHITRSIIEKNPDTFPLEVEKYLFKGFMYKSRTNRLEVKDLEKHIDTPQKVLDMQMELKNAQ
;
A
#
# COMPACT_ATOMS: atom_id res chain seq x y z
N MET A 1 10.53 35.63 6.11
CA MET A 1 9.28 34.97 5.67
C MET A 1 8.89 33.99 6.76
N ARG A 2 7.63 33.98 7.21
CA ARG A 2 7.16 33.06 8.26
C ARG A 2 7.01 31.67 7.65
N THR A 3 7.53 30.66 8.33
CA THR A 3 7.52 29.27 7.83
C THR A 3 6.88 28.34 8.84
N PHE A 4 6.05 27.41 8.37
CA PHE A 4 5.42 26.37 9.17
C PHE A 4 5.85 25.01 8.68
N VAL A 5 6.32 24.17 9.59
CA VAL A 5 6.61 22.75 9.31
C VAL A 5 5.54 21.91 9.99
N ILE A 6 4.76 21.15 9.21
CA ILE A 6 3.67 20.31 9.69
C ILE A 6 4.03 18.82 9.59
N GLY A 7 3.75 18.07 10.66
CA GLY A 7 4.01 16.63 10.73
C GLY A 7 3.06 15.79 9.88
N ASP A 8 3.12 14.47 10.07
CA ASP A 8 2.40 13.46 9.31
C ASP A 8 0.86 13.66 9.39
N ILE A 9 0.24 13.94 8.24
CA ILE A 9 -1.19 14.33 8.17
C ILE A 9 -2.08 13.10 7.97
N HIS A 10 -1.65 12.14 7.15
CA HIS A 10 -2.36 10.90 6.88
C HIS A 10 -3.86 11.10 6.62
N GLY A 11 -4.21 11.98 5.70
CA GLY A 11 -5.61 12.23 5.33
C GLY A 11 -6.47 12.91 6.40
N CYS A 12 -5.91 13.39 7.51
CA CYS A 12 -6.62 14.18 8.54
C CYS A 12 -6.84 15.64 8.08
N TYR A 13 -7.62 15.82 7.03
CA TYR A 13 -7.86 17.12 6.41
C TYR A 13 -8.54 18.13 7.36
N ASP A 14 -9.46 17.67 8.19
CA ASP A 14 -10.20 18.57 9.10
C ASP A 14 -9.26 19.16 10.17
N GLU A 15 -8.34 18.35 10.68
CA GLU A 15 -7.26 18.77 11.58
C GLU A 15 -6.30 19.73 10.88
N LEU A 16 -5.91 19.46 9.62
CA LEU A 16 -5.09 20.37 8.81
C LEU A 16 -5.75 21.75 8.67
N ILE A 17 -7.02 21.80 8.29
CA ILE A 17 -7.75 23.06 8.12
C ILE A 17 -7.94 23.78 9.46
N THR A 18 -8.15 23.05 10.55
CA THR A 18 -8.26 23.64 11.89
C THR A 18 -6.93 24.24 12.34
N LEU A 19 -5.82 23.52 12.15
CA LEU A 19 -4.49 23.98 12.53
C LEU A 19 -4.09 25.23 11.73
N THR A 20 -4.30 25.22 10.42
CA THR A 20 -3.97 26.36 9.54
C THR A 20 -4.78 27.61 9.89
N LYS A 21 -6.04 27.46 10.33
CA LYS A 21 -6.84 28.56 10.90
C LYS A 21 -6.27 29.06 12.24
N ASN A 22 -5.92 28.16 13.15
CA ASN A 22 -5.40 28.52 14.49
C ASN A 22 -4.08 29.31 14.40
N ILE A 23 -3.19 28.93 13.49
CA ILE A 23 -1.92 29.65 13.25
C ILE A 23 -2.10 30.89 12.37
N ASN A 24 -3.33 31.16 11.91
CA ASN A 24 -3.66 32.26 10.99
C ASN A 24 -2.77 32.25 9.74
N LEU A 25 -2.62 31.08 9.12
CA LEU A 25 -1.73 30.86 7.97
C LEU A 25 -2.11 31.78 6.80
N LYS A 26 -1.12 32.46 6.22
CA LYS A 26 -1.27 33.34 5.05
C LYS A 26 -0.75 32.69 3.78
N ASP A 27 -1.08 33.27 2.63
CA ASP A 27 -0.61 32.76 1.33
C ASP A 27 0.88 33.07 1.11
N GLU A 28 1.41 34.15 1.70
CA GLU A 28 2.84 34.45 1.71
C GLU A 28 3.67 33.59 2.69
N ASP A 29 3.01 32.90 3.63
CA ASP A 29 3.69 32.01 4.58
C ASP A 29 4.10 30.71 3.86
N LEU A 30 5.34 30.27 4.08
CA LEU A 30 5.82 28.98 3.58
C LEU A 30 5.26 27.85 4.45
N LEU A 31 4.50 26.92 3.85
CA LEU A 31 4.03 25.71 4.54
C LEU A 31 4.78 24.48 4.02
N ILE A 32 5.53 23.81 4.90
CA ILE A 32 6.30 22.61 4.58
C ILE A 32 5.65 21.41 5.28
N SER A 33 5.21 20.41 4.52
CA SER A 33 4.81 19.10 5.07
C SER A 33 5.99 18.15 5.11
N LEU A 34 6.10 17.40 6.21
CA LEU A 34 7.09 16.33 6.38
C LEU A 34 6.85 15.11 5.48
N GLY A 35 5.77 15.05 4.70
CA GLY A 35 5.35 13.85 3.98
C GLY A 35 4.28 13.08 4.75
N ASP A 36 3.99 11.86 4.31
CA ASP A 36 2.89 11.03 4.82
C ASP A 36 1.57 11.83 4.83
N LEU A 37 1.26 12.44 3.68
CA LEU A 37 0.04 13.22 3.46
C LEU A 37 -1.20 12.34 3.38
N VAL A 38 -1.04 11.18 2.75
CA VAL A 38 -2.12 10.25 2.43
C VAL A 38 -2.08 9.02 3.31
N ASP A 39 -3.03 8.11 3.08
CA ASP A 39 -3.25 6.87 3.81
C ASP A 39 -3.81 7.07 5.21
N ARG A 40 -4.43 6.00 5.72
CA ARG A 40 -5.01 5.85 7.07
C ARG A 40 -6.21 6.74 7.38
N GLY A 41 -6.12 8.05 7.21
CA GLY A 41 -7.23 8.97 7.41
C GLY A 41 -8.22 9.00 6.26
N ASN A 42 -9.36 9.65 6.51
CA ASN A 42 -10.55 9.54 5.66
C ASN A 42 -10.59 10.54 4.49
N LYS A 43 -9.70 11.53 4.45
CA LYS A 43 -9.72 12.64 3.48
C LYS A 43 -8.37 12.84 2.78
N SER A 44 -7.73 11.73 2.37
CA SER A 44 -6.44 11.75 1.67
C SER A 44 -6.46 12.58 0.38
N LYS A 45 -7.58 12.55 -0.36
CA LYS A 45 -7.74 13.32 -1.60
C LYS A 45 -7.75 14.82 -1.32
N GLU A 46 -8.45 15.25 -0.28
CA GLU A 46 -8.57 16.64 0.12
C GLU A 46 -7.23 17.21 0.62
N VAL A 47 -6.44 16.41 1.35
CA VAL A 47 -5.08 16.79 1.75
C VAL A 47 -4.19 16.98 0.51
N TYR A 48 -4.22 16.03 -0.43
CA TYR A 48 -3.50 16.16 -1.70
C TYR A 48 -3.91 17.42 -2.47
N GLU A 49 -5.22 17.67 -2.64
CA GLU A 49 -5.71 18.88 -3.33
C GLU A 49 -5.27 20.16 -2.63
N TYR A 50 -5.27 20.18 -1.30
CA TYR A 50 -4.84 21.35 -0.54
C TYR A 50 -3.39 21.71 -0.85
N PHE A 51 -2.47 20.76 -0.73
CA PHE A 51 -1.05 21.02 -0.99
C PHE A 51 -0.77 21.28 -2.48
N LYS A 52 -1.44 20.56 -3.38
CA LYS A 52 -1.28 20.78 -4.82
C LYS A 52 -1.66 22.20 -5.25
N ASN A 53 -2.71 22.77 -4.66
CA ASN A 53 -3.25 24.07 -5.06
C ASN A 53 -2.78 25.23 -4.16
N ARG A 54 -2.15 24.95 -3.01
CA ARG A 54 -1.69 26.00 -2.08
C ARG A 54 -0.43 26.70 -2.61
N PRO A 55 -0.42 28.04 -2.70
CA PRO A 55 0.81 28.79 -2.99
C PRO A 55 1.82 28.65 -1.85
N ASN A 56 3.12 28.73 -2.17
CA ASN A 56 4.19 28.69 -1.18
C ASN A 56 4.09 27.46 -0.26
N SER A 57 3.89 26.29 -0.85
CA SER A 57 3.94 25.03 -0.12
C SER A 57 5.01 24.09 -0.65
N VAL A 58 5.59 23.32 0.27
CA VAL A 58 6.56 22.26 -0.02
C VAL A 58 6.04 21.00 0.64
N VAL A 59 6.14 19.88 -0.05
CA VAL A 59 5.80 18.56 0.49
C VAL A 59 7.02 17.67 0.32
N LEU A 60 7.43 17.04 1.41
CA LEU A 60 8.51 16.06 1.38
C LEU A 60 8.00 14.66 1.04
N MET A 61 8.88 13.85 0.47
CA MET A 61 8.63 12.45 0.18
C MET A 61 8.67 11.61 1.47
N GLY A 62 7.49 11.18 1.95
CA GLY A 62 7.36 10.20 3.03
C GLY A 62 7.45 8.75 2.55
N ASN A 63 7.50 7.78 3.48
CA ASN A 63 7.50 6.37 3.08
C ASN A 63 6.16 5.94 2.49
N HIS A 64 5.05 6.58 2.88
CA HIS A 64 3.74 6.31 2.31
C HIS A 64 3.66 6.77 0.85
N GLU A 65 4.13 7.98 0.53
CA GLU A 65 4.24 8.45 -0.85
C GLU A 65 5.17 7.56 -1.69
N ARG A 66 6.31 7.11 -1.13
CA ARG A 66 7.17 6.15 -1.84
C ARG A 66 6.51 4.82 -2.15
N LYS A 67 5.70 4.28 -1.23
CA LYS A 67 4.95 3.03 -1.47
C LYS A 67 4.01 3.20 -2.65
N HIS A 68 3.32 4.33 -2.74
CA HIS A 68 2.50 4.70 -3.90
C HIS A 68 3.32 4.78 -5.18
N LEU A 69 4.42 5.55 -5.16
CA LEU A 69 5.28 5.76 -6.33
C LEU A 69 5.88 4.45 -6.87
N ASN A 70 6.28 3.54 -5.97
CA ASN A 70 6.86 2.24 -6.31
C ASN A 70 5.82 1.15 -6.61
N GLY A 71 4.52 1.44 -6.53
CA GLY A 71 3.46 0.45 -6.72
C GLY A 71 3.41 -0.62 -5.62
N THR A 72 3.98 -0.36 -4.45
CA THR A 72 3.92 -1.26 -3.28
C THR A 72 2.64 -1.01 -2.49
N LEU A 73 1.52 -1.56 -2.98
CA LEU A 73 0.20 -1.30 -2.42
C LEU A 73 -0.10 -2.24 -1.25
N SER A 74 0.05 -1.71 -0.02
CA SER A 74 -0.47 -2.35 1.18
C SER A 74 -1.94 -1.93 1.43
N TYR A 75 -2.55 -2.40 2.52
CA TYR A 75 -3.96 -2.14 2.82
C TYR A 75 -4.32 -0.66 2.79
N ALA A 76 -3.50 0.23 3.38
CA ALA A 76 -3.78 1.66 3.37
C ALA A 76 -3.67 2.28 1.96
N GLN A 77 -2.62 1.90 1.21
CA GLN A 77 -2.43 2.37 -0.17
C GLN A 77 -3.55 1.92 -1.11
N GLU A 78 -4.12 0.73 -0.90
CA GLU A 78 -5.29 0.26 -1.65
C GLU A 78 -6.52 1.14 -1.40
N ILE A 79 -6.74 1.57 -0.15
CA ILE A 79 -7.82 2.52 0.19
C ILE A 79 -7.65 3.81 -0.61
N VAL A 80 -6.47 4.41 -0.56
CA VAL A 80 -6.18 5.67 -1.27
C VAL A 80 -6.32 5.49 -2.78
N LYS A 81 -5.84 4.37 -3.34
CA LYS A 81 -6.01 4.07 -4.77
C LYS A 81 -7.47 4.01 -5.18
N ILE A 82 -8.33 3.36 -4.38
CA ILE A 82 -9.77 3.31 -4.63
C ILE A 82 -10.40 4.70 -4.48
N GLN A 83 -10.02 5.47 -3.44
CA GLN A 83 -10.52 6.83 -3.19
C GLN A 83 -10.20 7.79 -4.35
N PHE A 84 -9.02 7.66 -4.94
CA PHE A 84 -8.57 8.53 -6.04
C PHE A 84 -9.14 8.09 -7.40
N GLY A 85 -9.39 6.80 -7.59
CA GLY A 85 -9.96 6.25 -8.83
C GLY A 85 -9.14 6.66 -10.05
N GLU A 86 -9.80 7.25 -11.05
CA GLU A 86 -9.17 7.71 -12.30
C GLU A 86 -8.07 8.76 -12.07
N ARG A 87 -8.14 9.52 -10.98
CA ARG A 87 -7.16 10.56 -10.63
C ARG A 87 -5.92 10.01 -9.93
N TYR A 88 -5.85 8.70 -9.69
CA TYR A 88 -4.69 8.10 -9.07
C TYR A 88 -3.42 8.27 -9.93
N ALA A 89 -3.54 8.17 -11.25
CA ALA A 89 -2.40 8.37 -12.15
C ALA A 89 -1.83 9.81 -12.06
N GLU A 90 -2.70 10.80 -11.94
CA GLU A 90 -2.33 12.20 -11.73
C GLU A 90 -1.60 12.39 -10.40
N PHE A 91 -2.09 11.75 -9.33
CA PHE A 91 -1.44 11.75 -8.02
C PHE A 91 -0.03 11.13 -8.08
N ILE A 92 0.13 9.97 -8.71
CA ILE A 92 1.44 9.33 -8.89
C ILE A 92 2.40 10.23 -9.66
N ASP A 93 1.93 10.94 -10.68
CA ASP A 93 2.77 11.87 -11.44
C ASP A 93 3.22 13.07 -10.59
N TRP A 94 2.33 13.60 -9.76
CA TRP A 94 2.67 14.66 -8.80
C TRP A 94 3.75 14.20 -7.80
N LEU A 95 3.66 12.97 -7.28
CA LEU A 95 4.64 12.41 -6.33
C LEU A 95 6.07 12.38 -6.87
N LYS A 96 6.28 12.23 -8.18
CA LYS A 96 7.62 12.17 -8.80
C LYS A 96 8.45 13.44 -8.57
N ASN A 97 7.80 14.56 -8.25
CA ASN A 97 8.44 15.86 -8.09
C ASN A 97 8.69 16.24 -6.62
N LEU A 98 8.37 15.36 -5.66
CA LEU A 98 8.61 15.64 -4.25
C LEU A 98 10.10 15.50 -3.91
N ASN A 99 10.59 16.42 -3.08
CA ASN A 99 11.95 16.38 -2.56
C ASN A 99 12.03 15.51 -1.30
N TYR A 100 13.21 14.96 -1.02
CA TYR A 100 13.46 14.17 0.18
C TYR A 100 13.78 15.00 1.43
N TYR A 101 14.19 16.24 1.23
CA TYR A 101 14.46 17.20 2.29
C TYR A 101 14.20 18.63 1.80
N TYR A 102 14.10 19.56 2.74
CA TYR A 102 14.11 20.98 2.46
C TYR A 102 14.95 21.68 3.54
N GLU A 103 15.74 22.68 3.16
CA GLU A 103 16.57 23.42 4.10
C GLU A 103 16.18 24.90 4.08
N THR A 104 15.83 25.45 5.24
CA THR A 104 15.61 26.88 5.45
C THR A 104 16.87 27.50 6.07
N GLU A 105 16.87 28.81 6.32
CA GLU A 105 17.92 29.44 7.14
C GLU A 105 17.94 28.84 8.56
N ASP A 106 16.77 28.51 9.11
CA ASP A 106 16.58 28.14 10.52
C ASP A 106 16.68 26.63 10.80
N ALA A 107 16.39 25.77 9.84
CA ALA A 107 16.29 24.32 10.07
C ALA A 107 16.50 23.48 8.81
N ILE A 108 16.84 22.21 9.03
CA ILE A 108 16.77 21.13 8.05
C ILE A 108 15.46 20.37 8.30
N ILE A 109 14.70 20.12 7.24
CA ILE A 109 13.40 19.46 7.30
C ILE A 109 13.51 18.16 6.50
N ILE A 110 13.18 17.05 7.16
CA ILE A 110 13.24 15.69 6.60
C ILE A 110 12.02 14.89 7.05
N HIS A 111 11.64 13.83 6.33
CA HIS A 111 10.52 13.00 6.77
C HIS A 111 10.86 12.16 8.01
N ALA A 112 11.94 11.37 7.99
CA ALA A 112 12.18 10.33 9.00
C ALA A 112 13.53 10.43 9.71
N PHE A 113 14.62 10.09 9.03
CA PHE A 113 15.90 9.83 9.68
C PHE A 113 17.06 10.58 9.04
N PHE A 114 18.12 10.79 9.82
CA PHE A 114 19.34 11.47 9.38
C PHE A 114 20.58 10.70 9.86
N GLU A 115 21.53 10.45 8.97
CA GLU A 115 22.83 9.89 9.33
C GLU A 115 23.70 10.99 9.96
N HIS A 116 23.91 10.93 11.28
CA HIS A 116 24.57 11.99 12.07
C HIS A 116 26.01 12.34 11.64
N ASP A 117 26.68 11.43 10.93
CA ASP A 117 28.06 11.50 10.47
C ASP A 117 28.18 11.89 8.99
N LYS A 118 27.06 12.23 8.33
CA LYS A 118 27.02 12.64 6.93
C LYS A 118 26.39 14.01 6.74
N LYS A 119 26.78 14.67 5.67
CA LYS A 119 26.14 15.94 5.25
C LYS A 119 24.75 15.68 4.67
N LEU A 120 23.95 16.74 4.55
CA LEU A 120 22.58 16.67 4.04
C LEU A 120 22.53 16.11 2.61
N GLU A 121 23.46 16.48 1.76
CA GLU A 121 23.54 16.06 0.35
C GLU A 121 24.04 14.61 0.18
N GLU A 122 24.58 14.02 1.24
CA GLU A 122 25.11 12.65 1.27
C GLU A 122 24.13 11.66 1.91
N GLN A 123 22.99 12.15 2.40
CA GLN A 123 21.93 11.33 2.98
C GLN A 123 21.29 10.47 1.88
N LYS A 124 20.90 9.25 2.26
CA LYS A 124 20.18 8.36 1.34
C LYS A 124 18.69 8.68 1.36
N ASP A 125 18.08 8.67 0.19
CA ASP A 125 16.62 8.81 0.03
C ASP A 125 15.85 7.79 0.89
N GLU A 126 16.32 6.54 0.97
CA GLU A 126 15.72 5.50 1.83
C GLU A 126 15.70 5.86 3.31
N VAL A 127 16.74 6.56 3.76
CA VAL A 127 16.92 7.00 5.14
C VAL A 127 16.05 8.22 5.41
N LEU A 128 16.15 9.24 4.55
CA LEU A 128 15.36 10.47 4.67
C LEU A 128 13.86 10.20 4.66
N SER A 129 13.41 9.28 3.80
CA SER A 129 11.99 8.90 3.67
C SER A 129 11.52 7.80 4.62
N GLY A 130 12.37 7.23 5.49
CA GLY A 130 11.89 6.24 6.47
C GLY A 130 11.38 4.93 5.87
N THR A 131 11.97 4.48 4.75
CA THR A 131 11.60 3.17 4.20
C THR A 131 12.16 2.03 5.04
N THR A 132 11.54 0.85 4.95
CA THR A 132 12.01 -0.36 5.66
C THR A 132 13.47 -0.69 5.36
N SER A 133 13.97 -0.42 4.15
CA SER A 133 15.38 -0.59 3.82
C SER A 133 16.29 0.45 4.48
N GLY A 134 15.83 1.69 4.61
CA GLY A 134 16.54 2.76 5.32
C GLY A 134 16.61 2.49 6.82
N ASP A 135 15.47 2.13 7.41
CA ASP A 135 15.37 1.75 8.83
C ASP A 135 16.32 0.59 9.17
N ARG A 136 16.23 -0.54 8.44
CA ARG A 136 17.15 -1.69 8.60
C ARG A 136 18.62 -1.35 8.35
N TYR A 137 18.89 -0.35 7.53
CA TYR A 137 20.26 0.13 7.31
C TYR A 137 20.77 0.86 8.55
N LEU A 138 19.93 1.68 9.19
CA LEU A 138 20.28 2.39 10.42
C LEU A 138 20.36 1.48 11.65
N GLU A 139 19.50 0.46 11.77
CA GLU A 139 19.56 -0.55 12.84
C GLU A 139 20.93 -1.25 12.90
N LYS A 140 21.62 -1.39 11.76
CA LYS A 140 22.96 -1.97 11.70
C LYS A 140 24.08 -0.97 12.01
N LYS A 141 23.78 0.32 11.89
CA LYS A 141 24.73 1.42 12.04
C LYS A 141 24.81 1.91 13.48
N TYR A 142 23.68 1.93 14.19
CA TYR A 142 23.60 2.41 15.57
C TYR A 142 23.54 1.24 16.57
N PRO A 143 24.02 1.44 17.81
CA PRO A 143 23.81 0.46 18.89
C PRO A 143 22.33 0.12 19.10
N GLU A 144 22.08 -1.09 19.59
CA GLU A 144 20.73 -1.56 19.90
C GLU A 144 20.01 -0.60 20.87
N ASN A 145 18.73 -0.36 20.63
CA ASN A 145 17.88 0.58 21.40
C ASN A 145 18.33 2.05 21.37
N THR A 146 19.18 2.45 20.42
CA THR A 146 19.54 3.85 20.20
C THR A 146 19.08 4.34 18.83
N TYR A 147 18.89 5.64 18.70
CA TYR A 147 18.42 6.30 17.48
C TYR A 147 19.37 7.40 17.04
N TRP A 148 19.34 7.73 15.74
CA TRP A 148 20.26 8.68 15.13
C TRP A 148 20.30 10.06 15.80
N ASN A 149 19.17 10.52 16.33
CA ASN A 149 19.06 11.81 17.01
C ASN A 149 19.83 11.84 18.33
N GLU A 150 20.11 10.70 18.96
CA GLU A 150 21.00 10.62 20.13
C GLU A 150 22.46 10.96 19.78
N PHE A 151 22.83 10.81 18.51
CA PHE A 151 24.20 11.04 18.02
C PHE A 151 24.35 12.35 17.23
N TYR A 152 23.26 13.05 16.93
CA TYR A 152 23.31 14.31 16.22
C TYR A 152 23.99 15.40 17.07
N LYS A 153 24.98 16.08 16.49
CA LYS A 153 25.75 17.16 17.14
C LYS A 153 25.78 18.45 16.32
N GLY A 154 24.95 18.53 15.28
CA GLY A 154 24.91 19.69 14.40
C GLY A 154 24.26 20.90 15.06
N GLU A 155 24.75 22.09 14.71
CA GLU A 155 24.22 23.36 15.22
C GLU A 155 22.88 23.72 14.60
N LYS A 156 22.61 23.23 13.37
CA LYS A 156 21.36 23.49 12.67
C LYS A 156 20.25 22.53 13.14
N PRO A 157 19.10 23.03 13.60
CA PRO A 157 17.96 22.21 14.00
C PRO A 157 17.50 21.25 12.89
N ILE A 158 17.10 20.02 13.26
CA ILE A 158 16.44 19.07 12.33
C ILE A 158 15.00 18.84 12.78
N ILE A 159 14.02 19.06 11.90
CA ILE A 159 12.60 18.77 12.14
C ILE A 159 12.19 17.53 11.34
N TYR A 160 11.56 16.55 12.00
CA TYR A 160 11.22 15.25 11.42
C TYR A 160 9.93 14.64 11.98
N GLY A 161 9.41 13.61 11.33
CA GLY A 161 8.12 12.96 11.58
C GLY A 161 8.27 11.44 11.60
N HIS A 162 7.42 10.72 10.84
CA HIS A 162 7.47 9.28 10.57
C HIS A 162 7.15 8.34 11.74
N HIS A 163 7.74 8.60 12.91
CA HIS A 163 7.53 7.82 14.13
C HIS A 163 6.71 8.65 15.11
N VAL A 164 5.53 8.14 15.47
CA VAL A 164 4.67 8.75 16.48
C VAL A 164 5.43 8.87 17.81
N VAL A 165 5.67 10.11 18.26
CA VAL A 165 6.48 10.40 19.45
C VAL A 165 5.66 10.59 20.74
N GLY A 166 4.34 10.49 20.66
CA GLY A 166 3.41 10.72 21.77
C GLY A 166 2.59 11.99 21.58
N ASP A 167 2.06 12.54 22.68
CA ASP A 167 1.17 13.70 22.64
C ASP A 167 1.90 15.03 22.36
N TYR A 168 3.19 15.09 22.64
CA TYR A 168 4.03 16.29 22.48
C TYR A 168 5.25 15.97 21.62
N PRO A 169 5.81 16.97 20.89
CA PRO A 169 7.05 16.79 20.15
C PRO A 169 8.20 16.25 21.00
N LYS A 170 8.97 15.33 20.43
CA LYS A 170 10.21 14.81 21.04
C LYS A 170 11.36 15.72 20.62
N ILE A 171 11.89 16.46 21.58
CA ILE A 171 13.04 17.34 21.37
C ILE A 171 14.28 16.69 21.99
N LEU A 172 15.28 16.39 21.18
CA LEU A 172 16.52 15.76 21.62
C LEU A 172 17.70 16.21 20.75
N ASN A 173 18.79 16.65 21.37
CA ASN A 173 20.03 17.06 20.69
C ASN A 173 19.80 17.94 19.45
N ASN A 174 18.99 19.00 19.56
CA ASN A 174 18.67 19.91 18.45
C ASN A 174 17.88 19.26 17.29
N THR A 175 17.18 18.16 17.57
CA THR A 175 16.23 17.52 16.66
C THR A 175 14.83 17.58 17.25
N TYR A 176 13.82 17.69 16.38
CA TYR A 176 12.43 17.95 16.73
C TYR A 176 11.53 16.94 15.99
N GLY A 177 11.16 15.86 16.68
CA GLY A 177 10.19 14.89 16.19
C GLY A 177 8.78 15.39 16.43
N ILE A 178 8.00 15.65 15.37
CA ILE A 178 6.68 16.29 15.43
C ILE A 178 5.53 15.42 14.91
N ASP A 179 5.78 14.17 14.53
CA ASP A 179 4.69 13.22 14.31
C ASP A 179 4.07 12.85 15.66
N THR A 180 2.94 13.47 15.97
CA THR A 180 2.15 13.21 17.18
C THR A 180 0.92 12.35 16.89
N GLY A 181 0.88 11.62 15.76
CA GLY A 181 -0.08 10.56 15.49
C GLY A 181 -1.52 11.01 15.20
N SER A 182 -1.70 12.01 14.35
CA SER A 182 -3.02 12.58 14.03
C SER A 182 -4.05 11.51 13.61
N CYS A 183 -3.71 10.63 12.67
CA CYS A 183 -4.63 9.59 12.18
C CYS A 183 -5.02 8.55 13.25
N HIS A 184 -4.28 8.46 14.35
CA HIS A 184 -4.54 7.53 15.46
C HIS A 184 -5.38 8.17 16.57
N GLY A 185 -5.89 9.39 16.37
CA GLY A 185 -6.71 10.10 17.36
C GLY A 185 -5.89 10.91 18.36
N ASN A 186 -4.62 11.17 18.06
CA ASN A 186 -3.75 12.01 18.88
C ASN A 186 -3.76 13.45 18.37
N TYR A 187 -2.63 14.00 17.95
CA TYR A 187 -2.52 15.40 17.56
C TYR A 187 -1.92 15.54 16.16
N LEU A 188 -2.35 16.57 15.43
CA LEU A 188 -1.59 17.13 14.31
C LEU A 188 -0.77 18.31 14.82
N THR A 189 0.53 18.31 14.56
CA THR A 189 1.46 19.29 15.10
C THR A 189 2.19 20.05 14.00
N ALA A 190 2.37 21.36 14.21
CA ALA A 190 3.27 22.18 13.42
C ALA A 190 4.25 22.97 14.30
N ILE A 191 5.42 23.27 13.73
CA ILE A 191 6.41 24.20 14.30
C ILE A 191 6.48 25.45 13.43
N GLU A 192 6.44 26.62 14.06
CA GLU A 192 6.67 27.92 13.42
C GLU A 192 8.15 28.29 13.47
N LEU A 193 8.72 28.72 12.33
CA LEU A 193 10.08 29.24 12.23
C LEU A 193 10.07 30.75 11.98
N PRO A 194 11.01 31.52 12.57
CA PRO A 194 12.19 31.05 13.33
C PRO A 194 11.95 30.84 14.83
N SER A 195 10.73 31.03 15.34
CA SER A 195 10.46 31.05 16.78
C SER A 195 10.47 29.68 17.47
N PHE A 196 10.41 28.59 16.69
CA PHE A 196 10.18 27.21 17.13
C PHE A 196 8.89 27.05 17.97
N GLN A 197 7.89 27.91 17.77
CA GLN A 197 6.62 27.80 18.47
C GLN A 197 5.86 26.56 17.99
N ILE A 198 5.43 25.72 18.94
CA ILE A 198 4.66 24.51 18.67
C ILE A 198 3.16 24.83 18.66
N HIS A 199 2.47 24.38 17.62
CA HIS A 199 1.03 24.50 17.44
C HIS A 199 0.43 23.11 17.26
N GLN A 200 -0.63 22.77 18.01
CA GLN A 200 -1.25 21.44 17.94
C GLN A 200 -2.77 21.52 17.83
N VAL A 201 -3.35 20.55 17.13
CA VAL A 201 -4.80 20.30 17.09
C VAL A 201 -5.06 18.84 17.42
N LYS A 202 -5.94 18.59 18.39
CA LYS A 202 -6.37 17.23 18.73
C LYS A 202 -7.22 16.67 17.58
N ALA A 203 -6.90 15.46 17.13
CA ALA A 203 -7.72 14.73 16.19
C ALA A 203 -9.07 14.37 16.82
N GLN A 204 -10.15 14.50 16.04
CA GLN A 204 -11.51 14.29 16.55
C GLN A 204 -11.76 12.83 16.97
N LYS A 205 -11.03 11.88 16.37
CA LYS A 205 -11.19 10.44 16.54
C LYS A 205 -9.98 9.67 16.01
N ASN A 206 -9.93 8.37 16.30
CA ASN A 206 -8.98 7.47 15.65
C ASN A 206 -9.47 7.11 14.24
N TYR A 207 -9.06 7.92 13.26
CA TYR A 207 -9.45 7.76 11.87
C TYR A 207 -9.03 6.40 11.31
N TRP A 208 -7.84 5.91 11.67
CA TRP A 208 -7.35 4.67 11.09
C TRP A 208 -8.22 3.46 11.44
N THR A 209 -8.63 3.36 12.71
CA THR A 209 -9.52 2.28 13.18
C THR A 209 -10.88 2.32 12.48
N GLU A 210 -11.41 3.51 12.21
CA GLU A 210 -12.69 3.66 11.50
C GLU A 210 -12.56 3.33 10.01
N GLU A 211 -11.53 3.83 9.35
CA GLU A 211 -11.31 3.55 7.93
C GLU A 211 -10.99 2.07 7.70
N GLN A 212 -10.29 1.39 8.62
CA GLN A 212 -10.11 -0.07 8.58
C GLN A 212 -11.45 -0.81 8.52
N LYS A 213 -12.43 -0.44 9.36
CA LYS A 213 -13.76 -1.06 9.37
C LYS A 213 -14.54 -0.76 8.08
N LYS A 214 -14.49 0.49 7.64
CA LYS A 214 -15.24 0.99 6.47
C LYS A 214 -14.75 0.39 5.15
N TRP A 215 -13.44 0.25 4.97
CA TRP A 215 -12.85 -0.11 3.68
C TRP A 215 -12.53 -1.57 3.48
N GLN A 216 -12.72 -2.42 4.51
CA GLN A 216 -12.34 -3.83 4.42
C GLN A 216 -13.02 -4.53 3.24
N ILE A 217 -14.35 -4.44 3.13
CA ILE A 217 -15.11 -5.03 2.02
C ILE A 217 -14.72 -4.40 0.67
N PRO A 218 -14.73 -3.06 0.48
CA PRO A 218 -14.29 -2.44 -0.77
C PRO A 218 -12.90 -2.89 -1.22
N VAL A 219 -11.91 -2.94 -0.31
CA VAL A 219 -10.55 -3.38 -0.62
C VAL A 219 -10.52 -4.85 -1.02
N LEU A 220 -11.27 -5.71 -0.32
CA LEU A 220 -11.38 -7.12 -0.70
C LEU A 220 -12.02 -7.28 -2.07
N LYS A 221 -13.07 -6.52 -2.41
CA LYS A 221 -13.70 -6.55 -3.73
C LYS A 221 -12.79 -6.05 -4.86
N ASN A 222 -11.88 -5.12 -4.57
CA ASN A 222 -10.94 -4.57 -5.55
C ASN A 222 -9.76 -5.50 -5.85
N LYS A 223 -9.52 -6.54 -5.04
CA LYS A 223 -8.46 -7.51 -5.31
C LYS A 223 -8.79 -8.35 -6.54
N ASN A 224 -7.77 -8.59 -7.37
CA ASN A 224 -7.90 -9.47 -8.53
C ASN A 224 -7.79 -10.95 -8.12
N TRP A 225 -8.81 -11.46 -7.43
CA TRP A 225 -8.87 -12.86 -6.98
C TRP A 225 -8.75 -13.85 -8.14
N ASN A 226 -9.25 -13.50 -9.32
CA ASN A 226 -9.20 -14.35 -10.50
C ASN A 226 -7.78 -14.64 -10.99
N ALA A 227 -6.87 -13.67 -10.83
CA ALA A 227 -5.48 -13.81 -11.24
C ALA A 227 -4.59 -14.45 -10.17
N MET A 228 -5.04 -14.54 -8.91
CA MET A 228 -4.27 -15.16 -7.84
C MET A 228 -4.30 -16.68 -7.96
N THR A 229 -3.20 -17.34 -7.59
CA THR A 229 -3.19 -18.79 -7.43
C THR A 229 -4.07 -19.20 -6.25
N PHE A 230 -4.66 -20.39 -6.29
CA PHE A 230 -5.47 -20.91 -5.18
C PHE A 230 -4.71 -20.87 -3.85
N THR A 231 -3.41 -21.21 -3.85
CA THR A 231 -2.54 -21.10 -2.66
C THR A 231 -2.37 -19.66 -2.17
N GLU A 232 -2.31 -18.67 -3.06
CA GLU A 232 -2.28 -17.26 -2.65
C GLU A 232 -3.61 -16.83 -2.04
N ILE A 233 -4.74 -17.27 -2.61
CA ILE A 233 -6.07 -17.01 -2.05
C ILE A 233 -6.18 -17.59 -0.64
N ASP A 234 -5.78 -18.85 -0.44
CA ASP A 234 -5.77 -19.51 0.88
C ASP A 234 -4.94 -18.72 1.90
N LYS A 235 -3.75 -18.23 1.49
CA LYS A 235 -2.90 -17.39 2.34
C LYS A 235 -3.58 -16.07 2.72
N GLN A 236 -4.35 -15.46 1.81
CA GLN A 236 -5.09 -14.23 2.13
C GLN A 236 -6.26 -14.51 3.09
N LEU A 237 -7.02 -15.58 2.85
CA LEU A 237 -8.12 -16.00 3.73
C LEU A 237 -7.61 -16.30 5.14
N ALA A 238 -6.51 -17.06 5.26
CA ALA A 238 -5.88 -17.36 6.55
C ALA A 238 -5.40 -16.09 7.28
N LYS A 239 -4.84 -15.10 6.56
CA LYS A 239 -4.43 -13.82 7.14
C LYS A 239 -5.60 -13.00 7.68
N LEU A 240 -6.81 -13.21 7.16
CA LEU A 240 -8.01 -12.44 7.51
C LEU A 240 -8.93 -13.20 8.48
N ALA A 241 -8.59 -14.44 8.85
CA ALA A 241 -9.40 -15.30 9.71
C ALA A 241 -9.61 -14.76 11.14
N TYR A 242 -8.82 -13.76 11.57
CA TYR A 242 -8.99 -13.11 12.87
C TYR A 242 -10.18 -12.13 12.92
N ILE A 243 -10.69 -11.69 11.77
CA ILE A 243 -11.79 -10.73 11.63
C ILE A 243 -13.09 -11.40 12.06
N LYS A 244 -13.93 -10.70 12.82
CA LYS A 244 -15.15 -11.27 13.44
C LYS A 244 -16.45 -10.60 13.00
N GLU A 245 -16.34 -9.48 12.28
CA GLU A 245 -17.45 -8.70 11.76
C GLU A 245 -18.26 -9.53 10.76
N GLU A 246 -19.55 -9.71 11.03
CA GLU A 246 -20.45 -10.63 10.33
C GLU A 246 -20.46 -10.44 8.80
N GLU A 247 -20.52 -9.19 8.34
CA GLU A 247 -20.51 -8.87 6.90
C GLU A 247 -19.20 -9.30 6.23
N ILE A 248 -18.06 -9.09 6.90
CA ILE A 248 -16.74 -9.45 6.37
C ILE A 248 -16.57 -10.97 6.39
N VAL A 249 -16.98 -11.64 7.47
CA VAL A 249 -16.97 -13.10 7.57
C VAL A 249 -17.84 -13.71 6.46
N GLY A 250 -19.04 -13.17 6.21
CA GLY A 250 -19.91 -13.60 5.13
C GLY A 250 -19.25 -13.48 3.75
N PHE A 251 -18.56 -12.36 3.48
CA PHE A 251 -17.81 -12.18 2.24
C PHE A 251 -16.67 -13.20 2.10
N LEU A 252 -15.89 -13.41 3.16
CA LEU A 252 -14.75 -14.35 3.15
C LEU A 252 -15.22 -15.79 2.97
N ASN A 253 -16.32 -16.19 3.61
CA ASN A 253 -16.93 -17.50 3.42
C ASN A 253 -17.42 -17.69 1.98
N GLY A 254 -18.10 -16.70 1.41
CA GLY A 254 -18.52 -16.76 0.00
C GLY A 254 -17.33 -16.87 -0.96
N LEU A 255 -16.22 -16.19 -0.66
CA LEU A 255 -14.98 -16.30 -1.43
C LEU A 255 -14.34 -17.69 -1.31
N GLN A 256 -14.33 -18.28 -0.10
CA GLN A 256 -13.87 -19.65 0.14
C GLN A 256 -14.73 -20.66 -0.63
N GLU A 257 -16.05 -20.58 -0.52
CA GLU A 257 -17.00 -21.46 -1.21
C GLU A 257 -16.84 -21.37 -2.73
N TRP A 258 -16.74 -20.15 -3.28
CA TRP A 258 -16.50 -19.93 -4.70
C TRP A 258 -15.18 -20.56 -5.17
N LYS A 259 -14.10 -20.35 -4.39
CA LYS A 259 -12.78 -20.92 -4.67
C LYS A 259 -12.83 -22.46 -4.66
N ASP A 260 -13.47 -23.05 -3.65
CA ASP A 260 -13.56 -24.50 -3.49
C ASP A 260 -14.41 -25.11 -4.63
N GLN A 261 -15.52 -24.49 -5.03
CA GLN A 261 -16.32 -24.92 -6.19
C GLN A 261 -15.50 -24.97 -7.48
N LEU A 262 -14.60 -24.00 -7.71
CA LEU A 262 -13.73 -23.99 -8.87
C LEU A 262 -12.71 -25.14 -8.81
N GLN A 263 -12.12 -25.40 -7.64
CA GLN A 263 -11.19 -26.52 -7.46
C GLN A 263 -11.88 -27.88 -7.63
N ASP A 264 -13.08 -28.04 -7.09
CA ASP A 264 -13.88 -29.27 -7.22
C ASP A 264 -14.24 -29.55 -8.68
N SER A 265 -14.49 -28.50 -9.48
CA SER A 265 -14.79 -28.62 -10.91
C SER A 265 -13.63 -29.19 -11.75
N LEU A 266 -12.39 -29.22 -11.22
CA LEU A 266 -11.26 -29.82 -11.92
C LEU A 266 -11.47 -31.32 -12.18
N ARG A 267 -12.21 -32.01 -11.29
CA ARG A 267 -12.55 -33.43 -11.48
C ARG A 267 -13.46 -33.60 -12.71
N ASP A 268 -14.52 -32.82 -12.78
CA ASP A 268 -15.48 -32.87 -13.90
C ASP A 268 -14.79 -32.52 -15.22
N MET A 269 -13.90 -31.51 -15.21
CA MET A 269 -13.11 -31.14 -16.38
C MET A 269 -12.19 -32.28 -16.84
N LYS A 270 -11.54 -32.98 -15.91
CA LYS A 270 -10.73 -34.16 -16.24
C LYS A 270 -11.57 -35.25 -16.90
N GLU A 271 -12.79 -35.49 -16.41
CA GLU A 271 -13.72 -36.46 -17.00
C GLU A 271 -14.17 -36.04 -18.42
N MET A 272 -14.44 -34.75 -18.64
CA MET A 272 -14.74 -34.20 -19.97
C MET A 272 -13.56 -34.37 -20.93
N ILE A 273 -12.33 -34.07 -20.50
CA ILE A 273 -11.13 -34.26 -21.31
C ILE A 273 -10.97 -35.72 -21.70
N ASP A 274 -11.17 -36.65 -20.77
CA ASP A 274 -11.15 -38.08 -21.04
C ASP A 274 -12.20 -38.49 -22.07
N HIS A 275 -13.43 -37.99 -21.94
CA HIS A 275 -14.52 -38.28 -22.86
C HIS A 275 -14.20 -37.79 -24.28
N ILE A 276 -13.80 -36.51 -24.42
CA ILE A 276 -13.43 -35.92 -25.71
C ILE A 276 -12.26 -36.69 -26.33
N THR A 277 -11.23 -37.00 -25.54
CA THR A 277 -10.06 -37.76 -25.98
C THR A 277 -10.46 -39.13 -26.52
N ARG A 278 -11.31 -39.88 -25.80
CA ARG A 278 -11.82 -41.18 -26.26
C ARG A 278 -12.62 -41.06 -27.55
N SER A 279 -13.51 -40.06 -27.66
CA SER A 279 -14.31 -39.84 -28.87
C SER A 279 -13.45 -39.59 -30.11
N ILE A 280 -12.35 -38.82 -29.97
CA ILE A 280 -11.41 -38.60 -31.07
C ILE A 280 -10.66 -39.88 -31.43
N ILE A 281 -10.19 -40.65 -30.44
CA ILE A 281 -9.50 -41.94 -30.68
C ILE A 281 -10.42 -42.92 -31.41
N GLU A 282 -11.69 -43.01 -31.02
CA GLU A 282 -12.68 -43.90 -31.63
C GLU A 282 -13.02 -43.50 -33.07
N LYS A 283 -13.14 -42.19 -33.35
CA LYS A 283 -13.48 -41.69 -34.70
C LYS A 283 -12.28 -41.65 -35.64
N ASN A 284 -11.10 -41.34 -35.13
CA ASN A 284 -9.93 -40.91 -35.91
C ASN A 284 -8.61 -41.44 -35.30
N PRO A 285 -8.41 -42.77 -35.20
CA PRO A 285 -7.26 -43.35 -34.48
C PRO A 285 -5.91 -42.98 -35.12
N ASP A 286 -5.83 -43.00 -36.45
CA ASP A 286 -4.58 -42.76 -37.18
C ASP A 286 -4.22 -41.27 -37.30
N THR A 287 -5.22 -40.39 -37.17
CA THR A 287 -5.06 -38.93 -37.28
C THR A 287 -5.18 -38.20 -35.94
N PHE A 288 -5.23 -38.92 -34.81
CA PHE A 288 -5.32 -38.34 -33.47
C PHE A 288 -4.34 -37.17 -33.23
N PRO A 289 -3.03 -37.28 -33.56
CA PRO A 289 -2.10 -36.17 -33.34
C PRO A 289 -2.48 -34.90 -34.11
N LEU A 290 -3.11 -35.01 -35.28
CA LEU A 290 -3.56 -33.85 -36.07
C LEU A 290 -4.86 -33.26 -35.51
N GLU A 291 -5.78 -34.11 -35.04
CA GLU A 291 -7.06 -33.67 -34.48
C GLU A 291 -6.89 -32.93 -33.15
N VAL A 292 -5.99 -33.38 -32.27
CA VAL A 292 -5.78 -32.74 -30.97
C VAL A 292 -5.12 -31.37 -31.04
N GLU A 293 -4.43 -31.04 -32.14
CA GLU A 293 -3.79 -29.72 -32.31
C GLU A 293 -4.79 -28.56 -32.31
N LYS A 294 -6.07 -28.85 -32.56
CA LYS A 294 -7.18 -27.87 -32.54
C LYS A 294 -7.55 -27.43 -31.11
N TYR A 295 -7.10 -28.14 -30.08
CA TYR A 295 -7.51 -27.91 -28.69
C TYR A 295 -6.38 -27.28 -27.88
N LEU A 296 -6.70 -26.21 -27.12
CA LEU A 296 -5.74 -25.54 -26.24
C LEU A 296 -5.27 -26.44 -25.08
N PHE A 297 -6.04 -27.46 -24.74
CA PHE A 297 -5.74 -28.44 -23.69
C PHE A 297 -5.13 -29.76 -24.21
N LYS A 298 -4.59 -29.78 -25.43
CA LYS A 298 -3.98 -30.97 -26.05
C LYS A 298 -2.97 -31.72 -25.18
N GLY A 299 -2.21 -30.99 -24.35
CA GLY A 299 -1.26 -31.60 -23.40
C GLY A 299 -1.92 -32.57 -22.43
N PHE A 300 -3.12 -32.25 -21.95
CA PHE A 300 -3.92 -33.16 -21.12
C PHE A 300 -4.51 -34.31 -21.93
N MET A 301 -4.92 -34.07 -23.18
CA MET A 301 -5.42 -35.12 -24.07
C MET A 301 -4.36 -36.19 -24.37
N TYR A 302 -3.10 -35.79 -24.58
CA TYR A 302 -1.99 -36.74 -24.74
C TYR A 302 -1.78 -37.60 -23.49
N LYS A 303 -1.89 -37.03 -22.29
CA LYS A 303 -1.84 -37.80 -21.03
C LYS A 303 -3.04 -38.73 -20.89
N SER A 304 -4.24 -38.23 -21.19
CA SER A 304 -5.50 -38.98 -21.14
C SER A 304 -5.46 -40.20 -22.08
N ARG A 305 -4.93 -40.04 -23.30
CA ARG A 305 -4.72 -41.13 -24.27
C ARG A 305 -3.90 -42.29 -23.68
N THR A 306 -2.95 -41.98 -22.80
CA THR A 306 -2.12 -42.99 -22.12
C THR A 306 -2.69 -43.47 -20.78
N ASN A 307 -3.91 -43.07 -20.42
CA ASN A 307 -4.56 -43.30 -19.13
C ASN A 307 -3.74 -42.77 -17.94
N ARG A 308 -2.98 -41.68 -18.14
CA ARG A 308 -2.12 -41.07 -17.12
C ARG A 308 -2.58 -39.69 -16.67
N LEU A 309 -3.70 -39.19 -17.21
CA LEU A 309 -4.23 -37.89 -16.79
C LEU A 309 -4.86 -38.02 -15.40
N GLU A 310 -4.33 -37.29 -14.44
CA GLU A 310 -4.85 -37.20 -13.09
C GLU A 310 -5.31 -35.76 -12.77
N VAL A 311 -6.20 -35.59 -11.78
CA VAL A 311 -6.66 -34.25 -11.35
C VAL A 311 -5.49 -33.35 -10.92
N LYS A 312 -4.47 -33.94 -10.27
CA LYS A 312 -3.23 -33.23 -9.90
C LYS A 312 -2.48 -32.60 -11.06
N ASP A 313 -2.63 -33.15 -12.28
CA ASP A 313 -2.03 -32.55 -13.47
C ASP A 313 -2.75 -31.24 -13.83
N LEU A 314 -4.07 -31.19 -13.66
CA LEU A 314 -4.85 -29.97 -13.87
C LEU A 314 -4.53 -28.96 -12.77
N GLU A 315 -4.54 -29.36 -11.49
CA GLU A 315 -4.21 -28.49 -10.35
C GLU A 315 -2.87 -27.75 -10.53
N LYS A 316 -1.87 -28.43 -11.10
CA LYS A 316 -0.54 -27.86 -11.34
C LYS A 316 -0.51 -26.77 -12.40
N HIS A 317 -1.39 -26.85 -13.41
CA HIS A 317 -1.34 -26.01 -14.60
C HIS A 317 -2.50 -25.00 -14.69
N ILE A 318 -3.61 -25.31 -14.03
CA ILE A 318 -4.86 -24.56 -13.92
C ILE A 318 -5.03 -24.12 -12.46
N ASP A 319 -4.02 -23.40 -11.96
CA ASP A 319 -3.83 -23.07 -10.55
C ASP A 319 -4.47 -21.74 -10.12
N THR A 320 -5.19 -21.07 -11.02
CA THR A 320 -5.91 -19.82 -10.75
C THR A 320 -7.39 -19.95 -11.12
N PRO A 321 -8.30 -19.20 -10.47
CA PRO A 321 -9.71 -19.17 -10.86
C PRO A 321 -9.93 -18.79 -12.32
N GLN A 322 -9.18 -17.82 -12.86
CA GLN A 322 -9.31 -17.42 -14.26
C GLN A 322 -9.01 -18.59 -15.21
N LYS A 323 -7.93 -19.35 -14.96
CA LYS A 323 -7.59 -20.51 -15.78
C LYS A 323 -8.65 -21.60 -15.71
N VAL A 324 -9.29 -21.80 -14.55
CA VAL A 324 -10.40 -22.75 -14.40
C VAL A 324 -11.58 -22.31 -15.27
N LEU A 325 -11.98 -21.05 -15.18
CA LEU A 325 -13.09 -20.49 -15.96
C LEU A 325 -12.82 -20.57 -17.47
N ASP A 326 -11.60 -20.23 -17.90
CA ASP A 326 -11.18 -20.32 -19.29
C ASP A 326 -11.23 -21.79 -19.78
N MET A 327 -10.71 -22.74 -18.99
CA MET A 327 -10.75 -24.16 -19.32
C MET A 327 -12.20 -24.69 -19.41
N GLN A 328 -13.07 -24.29 -18.49
CA GLN A 328 -14.48 -24.69 -18.52
C GLN A 328 -15.17 -24.20 -19.81
N MET A 329 -14.85 -22.99 -20.27
CA MET A 329 -15.38 -22.45 -21.51
C MET A 329 -14.86 -23.22 -22.73
N GLU A 330 -13.55 -23.50 -22.78
CA GLU A 330 -12.93 -24.30 -23.85
C GLU A 330 -13.53 -25.71 -23.93
N LEU A 331 -13.73 -26.37 -22.79
CA LEU A 331 -14.30 -27.72 -22.75
C LEU A 331 -15.77 -27.75 -23.20
N LYS A 332 -16.55 -26.71 -22.88
CA LYS A 332 -17.93 -26.58 -23.38
C LYS A 332 -17.99 -26.37 -24.89
N ASN A 333 -17.03 -25.65 -25.47
CA ASN A 333 -16.95 -25.45 -26.92
C ASN A 333 -16.45 -26.70 -27.67
N ALA A 334 -15.78 -27.61 -26.97
CA ALA A 334 -15.19 -28.83 -27.50
C ALA A 334 -16.15 -30.04 -27.51
N GLN A 335 -17.25 -29.97 -26.76
CA GLN A 335 -18.36 -30.93 -26.80
C GLN A 335 -19.23 -30.70 -28.05
#